data_AF-A0A1X4I001-F1
#
_entry.id   AF-A0A1X4I001-F1
#
_cell.length_a   1.000
_cell.length_b   1.000
_cell.length_c   1.000
_cell.angle_alpha   90.00
_cell.angle_beta   90.00
_cell.angle_gamma   90.00
#
_symmetry.space_group_name_H-M   'P 1'
#
loop_
_entity.id
_entity.type
_entity.pdbx_description
1 polymer ?
#
loop_
_entity_poly.entity_id
_entity_poly.type
_entity_poly.pdbx_seq_one_letter_code
_entity_poly.pdbx_strand_id
1 'polypeptide(L)'
;MTAVWSEFPGASLMLPVGRAFDVIEVAEAAGRHALARLERMGLPVGPVAATPDGRAHFFVAPGAAAALPDLLYRMGWDVPAALDLRGLGPGTHITAPPSDRGDLGPVRWLRSPDPDSASQPPEARLLLGTLAYVAHRSGT
;
A
#
# COMPACT_ATOMS: atom_id res chain seq x y z
N MET A 1 18.20 -9.43 19.66
CA MET A 1 16.86 -8.80 19.74
C MET A 1 15.73 -9.73 19.25
N THR A 2 15.86 -11.06 19.32
CA THR A 2 14.88 -12.01 18.73
C THR A 2 14.09 -12.84 19.75
N ALA A 3 14.44 -12.82 21.04
CA ALA A 3 13.88 -13.74 22.04
C ALA A 3 12.38 -13.52 22.35
N VAL A 4 11.88 -12.28 22.26
CA VAL A 4 10.46 -11.96 22.57
C VAL A 4 9.51 -12.49 21.51
N TRP A 5 9.96 -12.68 20.26
CA TRP A 5 9.10 -13.15 19.17
C TRP A 5 8.96 -14.66 19.09
N SER A 6 9.93 -15.41 19.61
CA SER A 6 9.85 -16.87 19.71
C SER A 6 8.79 -17.36 20.71
N GLU A 7 8.32 -16.49 21.61
CA GLU A 7 7.33 -16.84 22.63
C GLU A 7 5.89 -16.81 22.12
N PHE A 8 5.62 -16.23 20.94
CA PHE A 8 4.28 -16.09 20.37
C PHE A 8 4.20 -16.60 18.92
N PRO A 9 4.37 -17.91 18.68
CA PRO A 9 4.15 -18.48 17.35
C PRO A 9 2.71 -18.21 16.90
N GLY A 10 2.55 -17.45 15.82
CA GLY A 10 1.24 -17.07 15.25
C GLY A 10 0.69 -15.71 15.69
N ALA A 11 1.43 -14.92 16.49
CA ALA A 11 0.99 -13.55 16.79
C ALA A 11 1.07 -12.64 15.57
N SER A 12 -0.03 -11.97 15.27
CA SER A 12 -0.09 -10.96 14.22
C SER A 12 0.59 -9.67 14.67
N LEU A 13 1.57 -9.21 13.90
CA LEU A 13 2.08 -7.86 14.05
C LEU A 13 1.15 -6.84 13.39
N MET A 14 1.01 -5.69 14.05
CA MET A 14 0.37 -4.51 13.49
C MET A 14 1.39 -3.37 13.37
N LEU A 15 1.38 -2.68 12.23
CA LEU A 15 2.20 -1.50 11.98
C LEU A 15 1.34 -0.24 12.05
N PRO A 16 1.72 0.77 12.85
CA PRO A 16 1.05 2.06 12.86
C PRO A 16 1.40 2.85 11.60
N VAL A 17 0.38 3.34 10.90
CA VAL A 17 0.52 4.17 9.70
C VAL A 17 0.50 5.65 10.08
N GLY A 18 1.11 6.53 9.28
CA GLY A 18 1.11 7.98 9.47
C GLY A 18 2.40 8.59 10.00
N ARG A 19 3.34 7.77 10.51
CA ARG A 19 4.60 8.26 11.08
C ARG A 19 5.79 8.04 10.15
N ALA A 20 6.08 6.78 9.83
CA ALA A 20 7.20 6.41 8.97
C ALA A 20 6.77 6.25 7.51
N PHE A 21 5.50 5.91 7.29
CA PHE A 21 4.90 5.73 5.98
C PHE A 21 3.39 5.96 6.08
N ASP A 22 2.78 6.30 4.95
CA ASP A 22 1.36 6.15 4.68
C ASP A 22 1.15 4.94 3.74
N VAL A 23 -0.11 4.53 3.53
CA VAL A 23 -0.44 3.46 2.59
C VAL A 23 -1.47 3.96 1.58
N ILE A 24 -1.26 3.63 0.30
CA ILE A 24 -2.33 3.67 -0.71
C ILE A 24 -2.85 2.24 -0.89
N GLU A 25 -4.11 2.04 -0.52
CA GLU A 25 -4.85 0.80 -0.67
C GLU A 25 -5.64 0.78 -1.99
N VAL A 26 -5.60 -0.34 -2.70
CA VAL A 26 -6.32 -0.61 -3.95
C VAL A 26 -6.77 -2.08 -3.98
N ALA A 27 -7.76 -2.43 -4.82
CA ALA A 27 -8.02 -3.85 -5.13
C ALA A 27 -6.74 -4.59 -5.58
N GLU A 28 -6.52 -5.81 -5.08
CA GLU A 28 -5.29 -6.57 -5.32
C GLU A 28 -4.98 -6.75 -6.81
N ALA A 29 -6.01 -7.07 -7.62
CA ALA A 29 -5.85 -7.27 -9.06
C ALA A 29 -5.35 -6.00 -9.77
N ALA A 30 -5.96 -4.85 -9.48
CA ALA A 30 -5.51 -3.56 -9.99
C ALA A 30 -4.12 -3.18 -9.47
N GLY A 31 -3.84 -3.45 -8.19
CA GLY A 31 -2.53 -3.25 -7.57
C GLY A 31 -1.41 -4.04 -8.26
N ARG A 32 -1.63 -5.32 -8.58
CA ARG A 32 -0.65 -6.15 -9.31
C ARG A 32 -0.35 -5.60 -10.70
N HIS A 33 -1.40 -5.21 -11.44
CA HIS A 33 -1.24 -4.62 -12.77
C HIS A 33 -0.51 -3.27 -12.71
N ALA A 34 -0.84 -2.44 -11.72
CA ALA A 34 -0.16 -1.16 -11.49
C ALA A 34 1.32 -1.38 -11.12
N LEU A 35 1.62 -2.29 -10.20
CA LEU A 35 2.97 -2.64 -9.78
C LEU A 35 3.83 -3.05 -10.99
N ALA A 36 3.35 -4.01 -11.78
CA ALA A 36 4.06 -4.47 -12.98
C ALA A 36 4.29 -3.35 -14.01
N ARG A 37 3.40 -2.34 -14.06
CA ARG A 37 3.58 -1.17 -14.94
C ARG A 37 4.59 -0.18 -14.38
N LEU A 38 4.53 0.12 -13.09
CA LEU A 38 5.47 1.00 -12.42
C LEU A 38 6.90 0.47 -12.49
N GLU A 39 7.09 -0.84 -12.28
CA GLU A 39 8.39 -1.51 -12.40
C GLU A 39 8.95 -1.44 -13.82
N ARG A 40 8.11 -1.69 -14.85
CA ARG A 40 8.52 -1.55 -16.25
C ARG A 40 8.87 -0.12 -16.65
N MET A 41 8.28 0.86 -15.97
CA MET A 41 8.60 2.28 -16.16
C MET A 41 9.85 2.71 -15.40
N GLY A 42 10.45 1.84 -14.56
CA GLY A 42 11.59 2.19 -13.73
C GLY A 42 11.26 3.23 -12.65
N LEU A 43 9.98 3.36 -12.27
CA LEU A 43 9.58 4.29 -11.22
C LEU A 43 9.98 3.75 -9.85
N PRO A 44 10.38 4.63 -8.89
CA PRO A 44 10.68 4.19 -7.54
C PRO A 44 9.39 3.75 -6.84
N VAL A 45 9.20 2.45 -6.73
CA VAL A 45 8.10 1.84 -5.99
C VAL A 45 8.63 1.37 -4.64
N GLY A 46 7.86 1.60 -3.57
CA GLY A 46 8.20 1.17 -2.22
C GLY A 46 7.87 -0.31 -2.01
N PRO A 47 7.84 -0.76 -0.75
CA PRO A 47 7.26 -2.05 -0.41
C PRO A 47 5.78 -2.11 -0.85
N VAL A 48 5.35 -3.29 -1.30
CA VAL A 48 3.95 -3.54 -1.65
C VAL A 48 3.51 -4.85 -1.04
N ALA A 49 2.44 -4.82 -0.26
CA ALA A 49 1.85 -6.00 0.35
C ALA A 49 0.49 -6.33 -0.29
N ALA A 50 0.11 -7.60 -0.29
CA ALA A 50 -1.23 -8.05 -0.59
C ALA A 50 -1.85 -8.68 0.65
N THR A 51 -3.08 -8.27 0.94
CA THR A 51 -3.85 -8.75 2.08
C THR A 51 -4.77 -9.90 1.64
N PRO A 52 -5.18 -10.78 2.56
CA PRO A 52 -6.08 -11.89 2.23
C PRO A 52 -7.51 -11.43 1.88
N ASP A 53 -7.91 -10.22 2.25
CA ASP A 53 -9.19 -9.59 1.88
C ASP A 53 -9.17 -8.93 0.48
N GLY A 54 -8.18 -9.29 -0.35
CA GLY A 54 -8.13 -8.87 -1.75
C GLY A 54 -7.72 -7.41 -1.95
N ARG A 55 -6.93 -6.85 -1.03
CA ARG A 55 -6.33 -5.52 -1.16
C ARG A 55 -4.83 -5.60 -1.43
N ALA A 56 -4.30 -4.59 -2.11
CA ALA A 56 -2.88 -4.31 -2.19
C ALA A 56 -2.57 -3.00 -1.46
N HIS A 57 -1.52 -2.99 -0.66
CA HIS A 57 -1.04 -1.88 0.15
C HIS A 57 0.30 -1.40 -0.40
N PHE A 58 0.31 -0.21 -1.00
CA PHE A 58 1.52 0.48 -1.46
C PHE A 58 2.02 1.40 -0.36
N PHE A 59 3.21 1.13 0.17
CA PHE A 59 3.82 1.95 1.21
C PHE A 59 4.44 3.20 0.56
N VAL A 60 4.05 4.37 1.04
CA VAL A 60 4.40 5.69 0.49
C VAL A 60 4.80 6.66 1.59
N ALA A 61 5.39 7.80 1.20
CA ALA A 61 5.82 8.83 2.14
C ALA A 61 4.67 9.30 3.05
N PRO A 62 4.93 9.60 4.35
CA PRO A 62 3.93 10.14 5.26
C PRO A 62 3.23 11.38 4.71
N GLY A 63 1.93 11.52 5.00
CA GLY A 63 1.08 12.62 4.51
C GLY A 63 0.42 12.35 3.15
N ALA A 64 0.82 11.30 2.45
CA ALA A 64 0.20 10.89 1.18
C ALA A 64 -1.29 10.57 1.31
N ALA A 65 -1.74 9.95 2.41
CA ALA A 65 -3.14 9.62 2.62
C ALA A 65 -4.02 10.87 2.71
N ALA A 66 -3.53 11.90 3.41
CA ALA A 66 -4.23 13.19 3.52
C ALA A 66 -4.21 13.97 2.20
N ALA A 67 -3.13 13.88 1.42
CA ALA A 67 -3.00 14.55 0.13
C ALA A 67 -3.75 13.85 -1.01
N LEU A 68 -4.17 12.59 -0.83
CA LEU A 68 -4.73 11.76 -1.89
C LEU A 68 -5.91 12.41 -2.65
N PRO A 69 -6.94 12.99 -1.99
CA PRO A 69 -8.06 13.58 -2.72
C PRO A 69 -7.65 14.74 -3.63
N ASP A 70 -6.78 15.62 -3.15
CA ASP A 70 -6.27 16.77 -3.92
C ASP A 70 -5.36 16.32 -5.08
N LEU A 71 -4.52 15.30 -4.86
CA LEU A 71 -3.67 14.73 -5.91
C LEU A 71 -4.51 14.10 -7.04
N LEU A 72 -5.57 13.36 -6.69
CA LEU A 72 -6.47 12.77 -7.68
C LEU A 72 -7.23 13.85 -8.46
N TYR A 73 -7.73 14.88 -7.77
CA TYR A 73 -8.39 16.02 -8.40
C TYR A 73 -7.47 16.73 -9.41
N ARG A 74 -6.24 17.04 -9.02
CA ARG A 74 -5.24 17.68 -9.91
C ARG A 74 -4.85 16.81 -11.12
N MET A 75 -5.05 15.50 -11.04
CA MET A 75 -4.84 14.56 -12.15
C MET A 75 -6.06 14.41 -13.07
N GLY A 76 -7.15 15.14 -12.81
CA GLY A 76 -8.38 15.11 -13.61
C GLY A 76 -9.36 14.00 -13.22
N TRP A 77 -9.20 13.39 -12.04
CA TRP A 77 -10.18 12.45 -11.50
C TRP A 77 -11.25 13.19 -10.71
N ASP A 78 -12.29 13.64 -11.39
CA ASP A 78 -13.35 14.50 -10.82
C ASP A 78 -14.20 13.81 -9.74
N VAL A 79 -14.26 12.47 -9.75
CA VAL A 79 -14.94 11.68 -8.73
C VAL A 79 -13.96 10.66 -8.13
N PRO A 80 -13.05 11.09 -7.23
CA PRO A 80 -12.06 10.20 -6.61
C PRO A 80 -12.70 8.98 -5.91
N ALA A 81 -13.89 9.17 -5.34
CA ALA A 81 -14.64 8.11 -4.67
C ALA A 81 -15.12 6.99 -5.64
N ALA A 82 -15.14 7.24 -6.94
CA ALA A 82 -15.43 6.22 -7.96
C ALA A 82 -14.22 5.32 -8.24
N LEU A 83 -13.01 5.73 -7.83
CA LEU A 83 -11.83 4.88 -7.85
C LEU A 83 -11.81 4.05 -6.57
N ASP A 84 -11.59 2.74 -6.69
CA ASP A 84 -11.34 1.87 -5.53
C ASP A 84 -9.91 2.08 -5.00
N LEU A 85 -9.63 3.32 -4.58
CA LEU A 85 -8.38 3.79 -4.01
C LEU A 85 -8.65 4.46 -2.65
N ARG A 86 -7.84 4.13 -1.65
CA ARG A 86 -7.95 4.67 -0.30
C ARG A 86 -6.58 5.03 0.26
N GLY A 87 -6.50 6.17 0.93
CA GLY A 87 -5.32 6.53 1.73
C GLY A 87 -5.51 6.05 3.17
N LEU A 88 -4.55 5.28 3.68
CA LEU A 88 -4.47 4.96 5.11
C LEU A 88 -3.35 5.82 5.70
N GLY A 89 -3.70 6.64 6.69
CA GLY A 89 -2.80 7.61 7.33
C GLY A 89 -2.82 7.47 8.85
N PRO A 90 -2.47 8.54 9.59
CA PRO A 90 -2.45 8.55 11.06
C PRO A 90 -3.73 7.98 11.69
N GLY A 91 -3.56 7.15 12.73
CA GLY A 91 -4.67 6.50 13.44
C GLY A 91 -5.10 5.16 12.85
N THR A 92 -4.55 4.77 11.69
CA THR A 92 -4.78 3.45 11.10
C THR A 92 -3.64 2.48 11.43
N HIS A 93 -3.97 1.19 11.45
CA HIS A 93 -3.00 0.11 11.63
C HIS A 93 -3.19 -0.93 10.53
N ILE A 94 -2.09 -1.40 9.95
CA ILE A 94 -2.09 -2.50 8.99
C ILE A 94 -1.43 -3.73 9.60
N THR A 95 -1.80 -4.92 9.13
CA THR A 95 -1.12 -6.15 9.52
C THR A 95 0.24 -6.21 8.80
N ALA A 96 1.33 -6.39 9.55
CA ALA A 96 2.67 -6.45 8.96
C ALA A 96 2.83 -7.74 8.16
N PRO A 97 3.40 -7.75 6.95
CA PRO A 97 3.73 -9.01 6.28
C PRO A 97 5.01 -9.62 6.88
N PRO A 98 5.12 -10.95 7.08
CA PRO A 98 4.16 -11.99 6.73
C PRO A 98 3.26 -12.46 7.90
N SER A 99 2.57 -11.56 8.59
CA SER A 99 1.64 -11.92 9.67
C SER A 99 0.23 -12.24 9.15
N ASP A 100 -0.44 -13.16 9.86
CA ASP A 100 -1.83 -13.51 9.63
C ASP A 100 -2.78 -12.36 9.98
N ARG A 101 -3.84 -12.22 9.19
CA ARG A 101 -4.93 -11.26 9.44
C ARG A 101 -6.18 -12.03 9.89
N GLY A 102 -6.17 -12.43 11.17
CA GLY A 102 -7.19 -13.32 11.73
C GLY A 102 -7.27 -14.62 10.93
N ASP A 103 -8.48 -15.16 10.77
CA ASP A 103 -8.72 -16.41 10.05
C ASP A 103 -8.68 -16.28 8.51
N LEU A 104 -8.42 -15.08 7.97
CA LEU A 104 -8.37 -14.83 6.53
C LEU A 104 -7.03 -15.30 5.89
N GLY A 105 -6.00 -15.49 6.71
CA GLY A 105 -4.67 -15.91 6.27
C GLY A 105 -3.64 -14.76 6.24
N PRO A 106 -2.45 -15.00 5.66
CA PRO A 106 -1.31 -14.08 5.79
C PRO A 106 -1.40 -12.89 4.84
N VAL A 107 -0.96 -11.73 5.34
CA VAL A 107 -0.52 -10.64 4.47
C VAL A 107 0.82 -11.05 3.84
N ARG A 108 0.97 -10.91 2.53
CA ARG A 108 2.19 -11.33 1.79
C ARG A 108 2.83 -10.18 1.05
N TRP A 109 4.15 -10.19 0.91
CA TRP A 109 4.84 -9.23 0.05
C TRP A 109 4.56 -9.53 -1.43
N LEU A 110 4.13 -8.51 -2.18
CA LEU A 110 4.22 -8.47 -3.64
C LEU A 110 5.57 -7.91 -4.09
N ARG A 111 6.04 -6.89 -3.37
CA ARG A 111 7.40 -6.35 -3.44
C ARG A 111 7.90 -6.17 -2.02
N SER A 112 8.92 -6.92 -1.65
CA SER A 112 9.52 -6.85 -0.31
C SER A 112 10.25 -5.52 -0.10
N PRO A 113 10.34 -5.03 1.15
CA PRO A 113 11.19 -3.89 1.46
C PRO A 113 12.66 -4.20 1.19
N ASP A 114 13.34 -3.24 0.58
CA ASP A 114 14.81 -3.12 0.56
C ASP A 114 15.24 -2.00 1.55
N PRO A 115 16.52 -1.91 1.95
CA PRO A 115 16.95 -0.95 2.97
C PRO A 115 16.59 0.52 2.67
N ASP A 116 16.64 0.91 1.39
CA ASP A 116 16.35 2.26 0.96
C ASP A 116 14.84 2.54 1.03
N SER A 117 14.03 1.65 0.46
CA SER A 117 12.57 1.78 0.44
C SER A 117 11.92 1.60 1.82
N ALA A 118 12.58 0.91 2.75
CA ALA A 118 12.15 0.80 4.15
C ALA A 118 12.38 2.09 4.95
N SER A 119 13.45 2.83 4.63
CA SER A 119 13.81 4.06 5.34
C SER A 119 13.24 5.32 4.68
N GLN A 120 12.98 5.27 3.37
CA GLN A 120 12.47 6.37 2.57
C GLN A 120 11.42 5.86 1.56
N PRO A 121 10.16 5.68 2.01
CA PRO A 121 9.07 5.35 1.11
C PRO A 121 8.89 6.41 0.01
N PRO A 122 8.54 6.03 -1.23
CA PRO A 122 8.41 6.98 -2.33
C PRO A 122 7.21 7.91 -2.14
N GLU A 123 7.28 9.10 -2.74
CA GLU A 123 6.15 10.01 -2.77
C GLU A 123 4.99 9.43 -3.59
N ALA A 124 3.77 9.50 -3.06
CA ALA A 124 2.60 8.91 -3.72
C ALA A 124 2.35 9.46 -5.14
N ARG A 125 2.67 10.72 -5.42
CA ARG A 125 2.50 11.33 -6.75
C ARG A 125 3.21 10.55 -7.88
N LEU A 126 4.26 9.79 -7.56
CA LEU A 126 5.00 8.97 -8.52
C LEU A 126 4.20 7.72 -8.93
N LEU A 127 3.30 7.25 -8.07
CA LEU A 127 2.53 6.01 -8.27
C LEU A 127 1.09 6.29 -8.70
N LEU A 128 0.52 7.41 -8.23
CA LEU A 128 -0.92 7.68 -8.28
C LEU A 128 -1.51 7.72 -9.69
N GLY A 129 -0.80 8.27 -10.68
CA GLY A 129 -1.29 8.28 -12.05
C GLY A 129 -1.55 6.87 -12.60
N THR A 130 -0.61 5.95 -12.36
CA THR A 130 -0.75 4.55 -12.76
C THR A 130 -1.82 3.83 -11.94
N LEU A 131 -1.82 4.02 -10.61
CA LEU A 131 -2.80 3.38 -9.73
C LEU A 131 -4.24 3.80 -10.08
N ALA A 132 -4.48 5.09 -10.27
CA ALA A 132 -5.78 5.63 -10.62
C ALA A 132 -6.24 5.14 -12.00
N TYR A 133 -5.35 5.17 -13.00
CA TYR A 133 -5.66 4.64 -14.32
C TYR A 133 -6.07 3.17 -14.29
N VAL A 134 -5.29 2.32 -13.61
CA VAL A 134 -5.60 0.88 -13.55
C VAL A 134 -6.87 0.61 -12.74
N ALA A 135 -7.04 1.27 -11.59
CA ALA A 135 -8.25 1.14 -10.78
C ALA A 135 -9.51 1.51 -11.58
N HIS A 136 -9.45 2.60 -12.35
CA HIS A 136 -10.55 3.01 -13.23
C HIS A 136 -10.87 1.96 -14.30
N ARG A 137 -9.83 1.40 -14.95
CA ARG A 137 -9.99 0.39 -16.02
C ARG A 137 -10.42 -0.99 -15.51
N SER A 138 -10.30 -1.25 -14.22
CA SER A 138 -10.74 -2.50 -13.58
C SER A 138 -12.15 -2.44 -12.99
N GLY A 139 -12.73 -1.23 -12.86
CA GLY A 139 -14.10 -1.01 -12.38
C GLY A 139 -15.17 -0.93 -13.49
N THR A 140 -14.76 -0.99 -14.76
CA THR A 140 -15.62 -1.12 -15.95
C THR A 140 -15.70 -2.56 -16.41
#